data_AF-A0A135VVK2-F1
#
_entry.id   AF-A0A135VVK2-F1
#
_cell.length_a   1.000
_cell.length_b   1.000
_cell.length_c   1.000
_cell.angle_alpha   90.00
_cell.angle_beta   90.00
_cell.angle_gamma   90.00
#
_symmetry.space_group_name_H-M   'P 1'
#
loop_
_entity.id
_entity.type
_entity.pdbx_description
1 polymer ?
#
loop_
_entity_poly.entity_id
_entity_poly.type
_entity_poly.pdbx_seq_one_letter_code
_entity_poly.pdbx_strand_id
1 'polypeptide(L)'
;MTEVFEDQVCPFCGCMCDDIRIEVENGRIIKNENGCAISKAKFLNHHDDRIESPTVKKSAVSLEEAIDKAVEILASAKRPLIYGLSSTENDAHREAYKIAETIGGVVDNTSSVCHGPTILGVQESGEAAGSLAEVKNRADTIIYWGSNPQFAHPRHLSRYVRVEGEYIKDSKVNRKVWVFDIRKTISANIADEFVKLAPGRDLELIGALRAAVRGHPLDVEEVGGVSMERITEIAEALKGAKYGILFFGLGLTQSKGRHRNIDAAIRLIQDLNSYAKWNMMPMRGHFNVAGANKTSTWQTGYPFAVDYAKGYPRYQPGEYTAVDMLVNKEADAMLNIAADPAAHFPRAALKHMSTIPVINIDPKRNMTSLMAEVNIPVALSGIECDGSAVRMDGLPLYLRKVVDPPEGVLPDRDVLKMIHGKLEKVVK
;
A
#
# COMPACT_ATOMS: atom_id res chain seq x y z
N MET A 1 -2.68 -20.95 30.48
CA MET A 1 -1.23 -20.65 30.39
C MET A 1 -1.12 -19.46 29.47
N THR A 2 -0.38 -18.42 29.88
CA THR A 2 -0.20 -17.22 29.06
C THR A 2 1.04 -17.40 28.18
N GLU A 3 0.86 -17.27 26.87
CA GLU A 3 1.93 -17.30 25.89
C GLU A 3 2.30 -15.88 25.50
N VAL A 4 3.60 -15.62 25.34
CA VAL A 4 4.13 -14.30 24.99
C VAL A 4 4.89 -14.42 23.69
N PHE A 5 4.50 -13.62 22.71
CA PHE A 5 5.15 -13.52 21.41
C PHE A 5 5.85 -12.17 21.29
N GLU A 6 7.17 -12.20 21.16
CA GLU A 6 8.00 -11.00 20.98
C GLU A 6 8.29 -10.74 19.50
N ASP A 7 8.75 -9.52 19.20
CA ASP A 7 9.15 -9.05 17.86
C ASP A 7 8.15 -9.38 16.74
N GLN A 8 6.85 -9.28 17.04
CA GLN A 8 5.80 -9.53 16.06
C GLN A 8 5.73 -8.40 15.05
N VAL A 9 5.50 -8.76 13.80
CA VAL A 9 5.34 -7.82 12.69
C VAL A 9 3.87 -7.41 12.59
N CYS A 10 3.60 -6.11 12.71
CA CYS A 10 2.25 -5.55 12.61
C CYS A 10 1.74 -5.62 11.15
N PRO A 11 0.64 -6.37 10.88
CA PRO A 11 0.12 -6.55 9.52
C PRO A 11 -0.91 -5.46 9.17
N PHE A 12 -0.65 -4.19 9.46
CA PHE A 12 -1.60 -3.09 9.16
C PHE A 12 -1.12 -2.12 8.07
N CYS A 13 -0.24 -1.19 8.41
CA CYS A 13 0.28 -0.18 7.47
C CYS A 13 1.70 -0.53 6.99
N GLY A 14 2.17 0.14 5.95
CA GLY A 14 3.49 -0.06 5.35
C GLY A 14 4.69 0.21 6.27
N CYS A 15 4.48 0.64 7.52
CA CYS A 15 5.55 0.72 8.53
C CYS A 15 5.95 -0.65 9.07
N MET A 16 5.08 -1.66 9.00
CA MET A 16 5.33 -3.02 9.48
C MET A 16 6.17 -3.05 10.77
N CYS A 17 5.64 -2.48 11.84
CA CYS A 17 6.35 -2.47 13.12
C CYS A 17 6.66 -3.89 13.56
N ASP A 18 7.93 -4.19 13.78
CA ASP A 18 8.49 -5.53 14.03
C ASP A 18 8.97 -5.71 15.48
N ASP A 19 8.50 -4.84 16.38
CA ASP A 19 8.80 -4.79 17.81
C ASP A 19 7.52 -4.95 18.67
N ILE A 20 6.47 -5.54 18.10
CA ILE A 20 5.18 -5.73 18.77
C ILE A 20 5.29 -6.93 19.70
N ARG A 21 4.88 -6.75 20.97
CA ARG A 21 4.77 -7.84 21.93
C ARG A 21 3.29 -8.18 22.15
N ILE A 22 2.95 -9.45 21.94
CA ILE A 22 1.59 -9.98 22.00
C ILE A 22 1.50 -10.99 23.14
N GLU A 23 0.52 -10.82 24.03
CA GLU A 23 0.20 -11.83 25.06
C GLU A 23 -1.10 -12.54 24.68
N VAL A 24 -1.07 -13.87 24.73
CA VAL A 24 -2.18 -14.76 24.40
C VAL A 24 -2.54 -15.59 25.63
N GLU A 25 -3.83 -15.67 25.95
CA GLU A 25 -4.34 -16.53 27.00
C GLU A 25 -5.56 -17.30 26.49
N ASN A 26 -5.54 -18.62 26.66
CA ASN A 26 -6.61 -19.53 26.22
C ASN A 26 -6.97 -19.34 24.73
N GLY A 27 -5.96 -19.20 23.86
CA GLY A 27 -6.14 -19.01 22.42
C GLY A 27 -6.64 -17.62 22.00
N ARG A 28 -6.74 -16.65 22.93
CA ARG A 28 -7.16 -15.27 22.63
C ARG A 28 -6.04 -14.27 22.92
N ILE A 29 -5.88 -13.31 22.03
CA ILE A 29 -4.95 -12.19 22.22
C ILE A 29 -5.55 -11.23 23.26
N ILE A 30 -4.90 -11.13 24.43
CA ILE A 30 -5.35 -10.28 25.53
C ILE A 30 -4.58 -8.96 25.62
N LYS A 31 -3.38 -8.88 25.03
CA LYS A 31 -2.53 -7.69 25.12
C LYS A 31 -1.72 -7.47 23.84
N ASN A 32 -1.60 -6.20 23.46
CA ASN A 32 -0.69 -5.73 22.43
C ASN A 32 0.11 -4.53 22.98
N GLU A 33 1.40 -4.76 23.21
CA GLU A 33 2.36 -3.76 23.62
C GLU A 33 3.14 -3.23 22.41
N ASN A 34 3.62 -1.99 22.51
CA ASN A 34 4.25 -1.23 21.43
C ASN A 34 3.37 -0.94 20.21
N GLY A 35 2.20 -1.56 20.03
CA GLY A 35 1.27 -1.23 18.95
C GLY A 35 0.66 0.17 19.07
N CYS A 36 0.44 0.85 17.94
CA CYS A 36 -0.45 2.02 17.90
C CYS A 36 -1.92 1.59 18.09
N ALA A 37 -2.83 2.57 18.22
CA ALA A 37 -4.25 2.30 18.39
C ALA A 37 -4.82 1.37 17.31
N ILE A 38 -4.36 1.52 16.05
CA ILE A 38 -4.82 0.70 14.94
C ILE A 38 -4.28 -0.74 15.03
N SER A 39 -3.01 -0.91 15.39
CA SER A 39 -2.43 -2.24 15.65
C SER A 39 -3.17 -2.94 16.78
N LYS A 40 -3.41 -2.23 17.89
CA LYS A 40 -4.15 -2.76 19.04
C LYS A 40 -5.55 -3.22 18.63
N ALA A 41 -6.28 -2.38 17.91
CA ALA A 41 -7.60 -2.74 17.38
C ALA A 41 -7.54 -3.98 16.49
N LYS A 42 -6.57 -4.08 15.57
CA LYS A 42 -6.46 -5.24 14.67
C LYS A 42 -6.16 -6.56 15.41
N PHE A 43 -5.25 -6.55 16.37
CA PHE A 43 -4.87 -7.77 17.12
C PHE A 43 -5.91 -8.16 18.18
N LEU A 44 -6.37 -7.23 19.00
CA LEU A 44 -7.30 -7.53 20.10
C LEU A 44 -8.69 -7.94 19.57
N ASN A 45 -9.13 -7.32 18.48
CA ASN A 45 -10.44 -7.54 17.88
C ASN A 45 -10.35 -8.44 16.62
N HIS A 46 -9.33 -9.30 16.51
CA HIS A 46 -9.14 -10.14 15.32
C HIS A 46 -10.35 -11.07 15.05
N HIS A 47 -11.04 -11.49 16.12
CA HIS A 47 -12.21 -12.37 16.10
C HIS A 47 -13.54 -11.65 15.85
N ASP A 48 -13.58 -10.32 15.94
CA ASP A 48 -14.81 -9.55 15.72
C ASP A 48 -15.15 -9.46 14.23
N ASP A 49 -16.44 -9.41 13.91
CA ASP A 49 -16.98 -9.26 12.55
C ASP A 49 -16.43 -10.28 11.54
N ARG A 50 -16.12 -11.50 12.00
CA ARG A 50 -15.60 -12.58 11.15
C ARG A 50 -16.66 -13.07 10.17
N ILE A 51 -16.20 -13.49 8.99
CA ILE A 51 -17.01 -14.37 8.13
C ILE A 51 -16.87 -15.78 8.73
N GLU A 52 -17.97 -16.33 9.24
CA GLU A 52 -17.96 -17.59 10.00
C GLU A 52 -17.96 -18.84 9.12
N SER A 53 -18.47 -18.72 7.89
CA SER A 53 -18.53 -19.83 6.93
C SER A 53 -18.48 -19.32 5.50
N PRO A 54 -18.02 -20.15 4.55
CA PRO A 54 -18.16 -19.86 3.13
C PRO A 54 -19.64 -19.67 2.77
N THR A 55 -19.94 -18.75 1.87
CA THR A 55 -21.31 -18.54 1.38
C THR A 55 -21.35 -18.45 -0.12
N VAL A 56 -22.44 -18.96 -0.71
CA VAL A 56 -22.81 -18.77 -2.12
C VAL A 56 -24.20 -18.16 -2.15
N LYS A 57 -24.36 -17.01 -2.81
CA LYS A 57 -25.61 -16.21 -2.84
C LYS A 57 -26.20 -16.01 -1.44
N LYS A 58 -25.33 -15.76 -0.45
CA LYS A 58 -25.64 -15.55 0.98
C LYS A 58 -26.12 -16.80 1.73
N SER A 59 -26.13 -17.97 1.12
CA SER A 59 -26.38 -19.26 1.78
C SER A 59 -25.07 -19.88 2.21
N ALA A 60 -24.97 -20.36 3.45
CA ALA A 60 -23.80 -21.05 3.96
C ALA A 60 -23.59 -22.38 3.22
N VAL A 61 -22.34 -22.66 2.85
CA VAL A 61 -21.92 -23.87 2.13
C VAL A 61 -20.57 -24.37 2.65
N SER A 62 -20.17 -25.57 2.25
CA SER A 62 -18.82 -26.07 2.51
C SER A 62 -17.76 -25.26 1.75
N LEU A 63 -16.51 -25.31 2.21
CA LEU A 63 -15.38 -24.69 1.51
C LEU A 63 -15.24 -25.23 0.08
N GLU A 64 -15.44 -26.55 -0.09
CA GLU A 64 -15.32 -27.22 -1.38
C GLU A 64 -16.37 -26.70 -2.38
N GLU A 65 -17.64 -26.56 -1.95
CA GLU A 65 -18.72 -26.01 -2.78
C GLU A 65 -18.49 -24.53 -3.13
N ALA A 66 -17.98 -23.73 -2.19
CA ALA A 66 -17.64 -22.33 -2.47
C ALA A 66 -16.50 -22.22 -3.50
N ILE A 67 -15.49 -23.08 -3.39
CA ILE A 67 -14.38 -23.17 -4.35
C ILE A 67 -14.90 -23.63 -5.72
N ASP A 68 -15.74 -24.65 -5.78
CA ASP A 68 -16.35 -25.10 -7.04
C ASP A 68 -17.12 -23.98 -7.72
N LYS A 69 -17.90 -23.20 -6.95
CA LYS A 69 -18.62 -22.07 -7.50
C LYS A 69 -17.70 -20.95 -8.00
N ALA A 70 -16.63 -20.66 -7.25
CA ALA A 70 -15.62 -19.69 -7.67
C ALA A 70 -14.93 -20.13 -8.98
N VAL A 71 -14.58 -21.41 -9.10
CA VAL A 71 -13.97 -21.99 -10.30
C VAL A 71 -14.93 -21.93 -11.49
N GLU A 72 -16.21 -22.25 -11.31
CA GLU A 72 -17.24 -22.13 -12.36
C GLU A 72 -17.33 -20.70 -12.90
N ILE A 73 -17.39 -19.71 -12.02
CA ILE A 73 -17.43 -18.28 -12.38
C ILE A 73 -16.18 -17.88 -13.16
N LEU A 74 -14.99 -18.21 -12.64
CA LEU A 74 -13.72 -17.81 -13.23
C LEU A 74 -13.46 -18.49 -14.58
N ALA A 75 -13.78 -19.78 -14.71
CA ALA A 75 -13.62 -20.52 -15.96
C ALA A 75 -14.59 -20.05 -17.05
N SER A 76 -15.76 -19.52 -16.68
CA SER A 76 -16.76 -19.00 -17.62
C SER A 76 -16.53 -17.54 -18.02
N ALA A 77 -15.68 -16.82 -17.28
CA ALA A 77 -15.39 -15.40 -17.50
C ALA A 77 -14.48 -15.21 -18.73
N LYS A 78 -14.78 -14.19 -19.55
CA LYS A 78 -13.98 -13.80 -20.71
C LYS A 78 -12.93 -12.74 -20.37
N ARG A 79 -13.18 -11.95 -19.32
CA ARG A 79 -12.31 -10.88 -18.87
C ARG A 79 -12.30 -10.80 -17.33
N PRO A 80 -11.87 -11.87 -16.64
CA PRO A 80 -11.85 -11.88 -15.18
C PRO A 80 -10.83 -10.88 -14.62
N LEU A 81 -11.23 -10.14 -13.59
CA LEU A 81 -10.39 -9.21 -12.83
C LEU A 81 -10.05 -9.81 -11.47
N ILE A 82 -8.76 -9.95 -11.16
CA ILE A 82 -8.25 -10.30 -9.84
C ILE A 82 -7.71 -9.02 -9.19
N TYR A 83 -8.21 -8.68 -8.01
CA TYR A 83 -7.87 -7.42 -7.35
C TYR A 83 -7.60 -7.57 -5.85
N GLY A 84 -6.73 -6.70 -5.32
CA GLY A 84 -6.53 -6.48 -3.89
C GLY A 84 -5.09 -6.77 -3.45
N LEU A 85 -4.87 -7.97 -2.90
CA LEU A 85 -3.59 -8.59 -2.54
C LEU A 85 -2.80 -7.91 -1.41
N SER A 86 -3.02 -6.64 -1.16
CA SER A 86 -2.10 -5.80 -0.38
C SER A 86 -2.17 -6.03 1.13
N SER A 87 -3.16 -6.80 1.59
CA SER A 87 -3.34 -7.20 2.99
C SER A 87 -3.25 -8.71 3.22
N THR A 88 -2.58 -9.45 2.31
CA THR A 88 -2.19 -10.85 2.49
C THR A 88 -0.70 -11.05 2.21
N GLU A 89 -0.19 -12.26 2.40
CA GLU A 89 1.22 -12.63 2.28
C GLU A 89 1.64 -12.97 0.83
N ASN A 90 2.95 -12.96 0.57
CA ASN A 90 3.50 -13.03 -0.80
C ASN A 90 3.24 -14.36 -1.53
N ASP A 91 3.02 -15.47 -0.83
CA ASP A 91 2.72 -16.75 -1.44
C ASP A 91 1.31 -16.73 -2.04
N ALA A 92 0.33 -16.14 -1.36
CA ALA A 92 -0.99 -15.86 -1.91
C ALA A 92 -0.93 -14.98 -3.16
N HIS A 93 -0.04 -13.99 -3.21
CA HIS A 93 0.18 -13.21 -4.44
C HIS A 93 0.61 -14.12 -5.59
N ARG A 94 1.57 -15.04 -5.36
CA ARG A 94 2.05 -15.94 -6.41
C ARG A 94 0.95 -16.81 -6.99
N GLU A 95 0.07 -17.32 -6.15
CA GLU A 95 -1.06 -18.15 -6.58
C GLU A 95 -2.11 -17.33 -7.35
N ALA A 96 -2.36 -16.07 -6.96
CA ALA A 96 -3.24 -15.18 -7.71
C ALA A 96 -2.74 -14.94 -9.16
N TYR A 97 -1.43 -14.79 -9.37
CA TYR A 97 -0.85 -14.67 -10.71
C TYR A 97 -0.96 -15.96 -11.53
N LYS A 98 -0.78 -17.14 -10.92
CA LYS A 98 -0.99 -18.42 -11.61
C LYS A 98 -2.45 -18.63 -12.05
N ILE A 99 -3.40 -18.22 -11.20
CA ILE A 99 -4.83 -18.22 -11.56
C ILE A 99 -5.05 -17.33 -12.78
N ALA A 100 -4.54 -16.09 -12.78
CA ALA A 100 -4.71 -15.18 -13.90
C ALA A 100 -4.07 -15.68 -15.20
N GLU A 101 -2.88 -16.25 -15.13
CA GLU A 101 -2.21 -16.88 -16.27
C GLU A 101 -3.05 -18.02 -16.86
N THR A 102 -3.62 -18.88 -15.99
CA THR A 102 -4.46 -20.01 -16.39
C THR A 102 -5.74 -19.56 -17.11
N ILE A 103 -6.39 -18.49 -16.65
CA ILE A 103 -7.69 -18.03 -17.17
C ILE A 103 -7.59 -16.85 -18.14
N GLY A 104 -6.37 -16.38 -18.48
CA GLY A 104 -6.18 -15.18 -19.28
C GLY A 104 -6.72 -13.89 -18.63
N GLY A 105 -6.69 -13.81 -17.30
CA GLY A 105 -7.24 -12.71 -16.51
C GLY A 105 -6.33 -11.50 -16.36
N VAL A 106 -6.86 -10.45 -15.73
CA VAL A 106 -6.09 -9.26 -15.32
C VAL A 106 -5.85 -9.30 -13.82
N VAL A 107 -4.62 -9.03 -13.39
CA VAL A 107 -4.27 -8.87 -11.96
C VAL A 107 -3.91 -7.42 -11.69
N ASP A 108 -4.60 -6.84 -10.72
CA ASP A 108 -4.29 -5.53 -10.17
C ASP A 108 -4.22 -5.58 -8.63
N ASN A 109 -3.54 -4.62 -8.02
CA ASN A 109 -3.47 -4.50 -6.57
C ASN A 109 -3.76 -3.07 -6.14
N THR A 110 -3.89 -2.85 -4.83
CA THR A 110 -4.29 -1.54 -4.29
C THR A 110 -3.36 -0.37 -4.67
N SER A 111 -2.17 -0.64 -5.23
CA SER A 111 -1.33 0.43 -5.79
C SER A 111 -2.07 1.25 -6.84
N SER A 112 -2.93 0.67 -7.69
CA SER A 112 -3.64 1.45 -8.71
C SER A 112 -4.49 2.60 -8.17
N VAL A 113 -4.98 2.47 -6.92
CA VAL A 113 -5.72 3.51 -6.18
C VAL A 113 -4.90 4.18 -5.09
N CYS A 114 -3.58 3.94 -5.01
CA CYS A 114 -2.69 4.43 -3.96
C CYS A 114 -1.39 5.01 -4.54
N HIS A 115 -0.32 4.21 -4.59
CA HIS A 115 1.02 4.60 -5.06
C HIS A 115 1.36 4.11 -6.48
N GLY A 116 0.37 3.71 -7.28
CA GLY A 116 0.53 3.39 -8.70
C GLY A 116 1.13 4.56 -9.49
N PRO A 117 0.69 5.82 -9.26
CA PRO A 117 1.36 6.99 -9.82
C PRO A 117 2.83 7.13 -9.42
N THR A 118 3.22 6.63 -8.25
CA THR A 118 4.64 6.58 -7.85
C THR A 118 5.43 5.64 -8.73
N ILE A 119 4.90 4.45 -8.98
CA ILE A 119 5.54 3.45 -9.84
C ILE A 119 5.74 4.00 -11.25
N LEU A 120 4.71 4.66 -11.82
CA LEU A 120 4.80 5.30 -13.12
C LEU A 120 5.89 6.40 -13.17
N GLY A 121 5.95 7.28 -12.15
CA GLY A 121 6.99 8.31 -12.07
C GLY A 121 8.40 7.72 -11.96
N VAL A 122 8.56 6.64 -11.18
CA VAL A 122 9.85 5.92 -11.04
C VAL A 122 10.26 5.24 -12.35
N GLN A 123 9.32 4.68 -13.11
CA GLN A 123 9.61 4.10 -14.43
C GLN A 123 10.11 5.14 -15.44
N GLU A 124 9.65 6.40 -15.33
CA GLU A 124 10.08 7.48 -16.23
C GLU A 124 11.43 8.09 -15.85
N SER A 125 11.69 8.29 -14.56
CA SER A 125 12.81 9.13 -14.09
C SER A 125 13.74 8.46 -13.07
N GLY A 126 13.50 7.20 -12.71
CA GLY A 126 14.27 6.44 -11.71
C GLY A 126 13.84 6.74 -10.27
N GLU A 127 14.55 6.15 -9.30
CA GLU A 127 14.27 6.34 -7.86
C GLU A 127 15.56 6.53 -7.06
N ALA A 128 15.64 7.61 -6.30
CA ALA A 128 16.68 7.81 -5.29
C ALA A 128 16.20 7.28 -3.94
N ALA A 129 16.31 5.96 -3.75
CA ALA A 129 15.79 5.25 -2.58
C ALA A 129 16.78 5.18 -1.40
N GLY A 130 16.26 4.88 -0.21
CA GLY A 130 17.03 4.55 0.99
C GLY A 130 16.18 3.74 1.97
N SER A 131 16.80 3.14 3.00
CA SER A 131 16.06 2.38 4.02
C SER A 131 15.56 3.28 5.16
N LEU A 132 14.55 2.84 5.92
CA LEU A 132 14.13 3.55 7.13
C LEU A 132 15.23 3.57 8.21
N ALA A 133 16.15 2.60 8.19
CA ALA A 133 17.31 2.59 9.07
C ALA A 133 18.31 3.70 8.73
N GLU A 134 18.53 3.99 7.45
CA GLU A 134 19.34 5.11 7.00
C GLU A 134 18.73 6.45 7.44
N VAL A 135 17.40 6.59 7.31
CA VAL A 135 16.67 7.76 7.82
C VAL A 135 16.88 7.92 9.33
N LYS A 136 16.68 6.84 10.09
CA LYS A 136 16.89 6.84 11.54
C LYS A 136 18.31 7.27 11.91
N ASN A 137 19.32 6.77 11.22
CA ASN A 137 20.70 6.99 11.64
C ASN A 137 21.31 8.30 11.14
N ARG A 138 20.90 8.80 9.98
CA ARG A 138 21.62 9.88 9.26
C ARG A 138 20.79 11.13 8.98
N ALA A 139 19.48 11.00 8.78
CA ALA A 139 18.70 12.11 8.21
C ALA A 139 18.57 13.30 9.16
N ASP A 140 19.09 14.45 8.76
CA ASP A 140 19.00 15.72 9.49
C ASP A 140 17.93 16.65 8.90
N THR A 141 17.51 16.41 7.66
CA THR A 141 16.39 17.14 7.03
C THR A 141 15.33 16.16 6.55
N ILE A 142 14.09 16.35 7.01
CA ILE A 142 12.95 15.49 6.70
C ILE A 142 11.85 16.34 6.08
N ILE A 143 11.37 15.91 4.92
CA ILE A 143 10.19 16.48 4.28
C ILE A 143 9.05 15.46 4.36
N TYR A 144 7.89 15.88 4.83
CA TYR A 144 6.62 15.18 4.60
C TYR A 144 5.79 15.99 3.60
N TRP A 145 5.62 15.46 2.39
CA TRP A 145 4.86 16.11 1.33
C TRP A 145 3.54 15.38 1.06
N GLY A 146 2.42 16.08 1.25
CA GLY A 146 1.09 15.52 1.00
C GLY A 146 0.83 14.23 1.79
N SER A 147 1.34 14.17 3.03
CA SER A 147 1.25 12.98 3.89
C SER A 147 1.00 13.37 5.34
N ASN A 148 0.22 12.53 6.05
CA ASN A 148 -0.14 12.74 7.45
C ASN A 148 0.22 11.50 8.29
N PRO A 149 1.53 11.22 8.49
CA PRO A 149 2.01 10.00 9.15
C PRO A 149 1.43 9.79 10.56
N GLN A 150 1.20 10.82 11.36
CA GLN A 150 0.63 10.61 12.70
C GLN A 150 -0.75 9.94 12.68
N PHE A 151 -1.52 10.12 11.59
CA PHE A 151 -2.82 9.49 11.42
C PHE A 151 -2.73 8.17 10.64
N ALA A 152 -2.01 8.16 9.51
CA ALA A 152 -1.98 7.03 8.59
C ALA A 152 -0.92 5.97 8.94
N HIS A 153 0.18 6.39 9.56
CA HIS A 153 1.32 5.56 9.93
C HIS A 153 1.81 5.90 11.35
N PRO A 154 0.99 5.70 12.40
CA PRO A 154 1.14 6.46 13.66
C PRO A 154 2.49 6.30 14.37
N ARG A 155 3.20 5.20 14.16
CA ARG A 155 4.52 4.95 14.74
C ARG A 155 5.70 5.35 13.84
N HIS A 156 5.46 5.80 12.61
CA HIS A 156 6.52 6.17 11.68
C HIS A 156 7.48 7.19 12.29
N LEU A 157 6.91 8.26 12.84
CA LEU A 157 7.68 9.34 13.45
C LEU A 157 8.48 8.86 14.65
N SER A 158 7.87 8.14 15.59
CA SER A 158 8.56 7.68 16.80
C SER A 158 9.61 6.58 16.53
N ARG A 159 9.49 5.84 15.42
CA ARG A 159 10.47 4.80 15.06
C ARG A 159 11.64 5.31 14.22
N TYR A 160 11.44 6.36 13.42
CA TYR A 160 12.42 6.73 12.38
C TYR A 160 12.82 8.20 12.37
N VAL A 161 12.03 9.10 12.98
CA VAL A 161 12.29 10.56 12.92
C VAL A 161 12.54 11.16 14.31
N ARG A 162 11.71 10.88 15.30
CA ARG A 162 11.84 11.42 16.67
C ARG A 162 12.52 10.41 17.62
N VAL A 163 13.52 9.72 17.08
CA VAL A 163 14.35 8.75 17.81
C VAL A 163 15.81 9.02 17.51
N GLU A 164 16.65 8.67 18.48
CA GLU A 164 18.09 8.70 18.35
C GLU A 164 18.57 7.67 17.30
N GLY A 165 19.58 8.08 16.56
CA GLY A 165 20.28 7.26 15.59
C GLY A 165 21.78 7.27 15.85
N GLU A 166 22.52 6.57 15.00
CA GLU A 166 23.97 6.50 15.14
C GLU A 166 24.64 7.89 15.04
N TYR A 167 24.23 8.71 14.08
CA TYR A 167 24.81 10.05 13.86
C TYR A 167 23.91 11.19 14.33
N ILE A 168 22.67 10.88 14.74
CA ILE A 168 21.68 11.84 15.23
C ILE A 168 21.37 11.53 16.69
N LYS A 169 22.11 12.13 17.63
CA LYS A 169 21.95 11.87 19.08
C LYS A 169 20.83 12.67 19.75
N ASP A 170 20.49 13.85 19.25
CA ASP A 170 19.29 14.58 19.66
C ASP A 170 18.38 14.79 18.44
N SER A 171 17.32 13.98 18.33
CA SER A 171 16.39 14.04 17.19
C SER A 171 15.43 15.23 17.20
N LYS A 172 15.36 15.98 18.32
CA LYS A 172 14.54 17.20 18.40
C LYS A 172 15.35 18.43 17.95
N VAL A 173 16.65 18.43 18.22
CA VAL A 173 17.54 19.54 17.84
C VAL A 173 18.20 19.32 16.48
N ASN A 174 18.66 18.10 16.19
CA ASN A 174 19.47 17.81 15.01
C ASN A 174 18.66 17.36 13.78
N ARG A 175 17.33 17.49 13.83
CA ARG A 175 16.45 17.19 12.69
C ARG A 175 15.49 18.32 12.42
N LYS A 176 15.56 18.89 11.22
CA LYS A 176 14.59 19.86 10.72
C LYS A 176 13.50 19.13 9.93
N VAL A 177 12.26 19.27 10.38
CA VAL A 177 11.08 18.65 9.78
C VAL A 177 10.25 19.71 9.05
N TRP A 178 10.12 19.52 7.75
CA TRP A 178 9.29 20.33 6.87
C TRP A 178 8.01 19.57 6.52
N VAL A 179 6.87 20.24 6.55
CA VAL A 179 5.58 19.67 6.11
C VAL A 179 5.01 20.54 4.99
N PHE A 180 4.79 19.92 3.83
CA PHE A 180 4.12 20.53 2.68
C PHE A 180 2.73 19.91 2.57
N ASP A 181 1.70 20.69 2.87
CA ASP A 181 0.31 20.22 2.83
C ASP A 181 -0.65 21.41 2.61
N ILE A 182 -1.79 21.15 1.97
CA ILE A 182 -2.83 22.15 1.71
C ILE A 182 -3.57 22.54 3.01
N ARG A 183 -3.45 21.72 4.06
CA ARG A 183 -4.08 21.94 5.36
C ARG A 183 -3.10 21.67 6.50
N LYS A 184 -3.26 22.37 7.62
CA LYS A 184 -2.47 22.14 8.83
C LYS A 184 -2.96 20.87 9.54
N THR A 185 -2.39 19.73 9.18
CA THR A 185 -2.72 18.42 9.77
C THR A 185 -2.10 18.27 11.16
N ILE A 186 -2.47 17.20 11.88
CA ILE A 186 -1.79 16.83 13.13
C ILE A 186 -0.27 16.63 12.92
N SER A 187 0.13 16.13 11.75
CA SER A 187 1.55 15.99 11.39
C SER A 187 2.25 17.34 11.17
N ALA A 188 1.52 18.39 10.77
CA ALA A 188 2.08 19.74 10.66
C ALA A 188 2.39 20.37 12.03
N ASN A 189 1.80 19.90 13.13
CA ASN A 189 2.06 20.45 14.47
C ASN A 189 3.43 20.09 15.05
N ILE A 190 4.10 19.09 14.48
CA ILE A 190 5.46 18.68 14.86
C ILE A 190 6.52 19.19 13.87
N ALA A 191 6.09 19.93 12.86
CA ALA A 191 6.97 20.49 11.85
C ALA A 191 7.68 21.70 12.42
N ASP A 192 8.97 21.82 12.13
CA ASP A 192 9.73 23.05 12.36
C ASP A 192 9.28 24.11 11.35
N GLU A 193 8.88 23.67 10.14
CA GLU A 193 8.41 24.52 9.07
C GLU A 193 7.17 23.92 8.40
N PHE A 194 6.09 24.69 8.33
CA PHE A 194 4.89 24.32 7.60
C PHE A 194 4.75 25.19 6.35
N VAL A 195 4.75 24.56 5.18
CA VAL A 195 4.58 25.21 3.88
C VAL A 195 3.19 24.88 3.38
N LYS A 196 2.28 25.86 3.47
CA LYS A 196 0.94 25.75 2.93
C LYS A 196 0.94 26.12 1.46
N LEU A 197 0.57 25.16 0.61
CA LEU A 197 0.41 25.36 -0.83
C LEU A 197 -1.07 25.35 -1.25
N ALA A 198 -1.34 25.90 -2.43
CA ALA A 198 -2.65 25.89 -3.06
C ALA A 198 -3.02 24.47 -3.55
N PRO A 199 -4.29 24.03 -3.40
CA PRO A 199 -4.72 22.70 -3.85
C PRO A 199 -4.43 22.43 -5.32
N GLY A 200 -3.77 21.30 -5.60
CA GLY A 200 -3.48 20.83 -6.96
C GLY A 200 -2.40 21.63 -7.68
N ARG A 201 -1.56 22.35 -6.93
CA ARG A 201 -0.41 23.13 -7.44
C ARG A 201 0.95 22.54 -7.05
N ASP A 202 0.97 21.27 -6.64
CA ASP A 202 2.20 20.56 -6.26
C ASP A 202 3.23 20.55 -7.38
N LEU A 203 2.81 20.26 -8.63
CA LEU A 203 3.70 20.22 -9.78
C LEU A 203 4.40 21.56 -10.02
N GLU A 204 3.63 22.65 -10.02
CA GLU A 204 4.15 23.99 -10.22
C GLU A 204 5.13 24.38 -9.10
N LEU A 205 4.79 24.11 -7.84
CA LEU A 205 5.67 24.42 -6.70
C LEU A 205 6.96 23.60 -6.74
N ILE A 206 6.89 22.30 -7.05
CA ILE A 206 8.08 21.46 -7.22
C ILE A 206 8.93 21.99 -8.38
N GLY A 207 8.30 22.39 -9.50
CA GLY A 207 8.98 23.01 -10.63
C GLY A 207 9.74 24.29 -10.24
N ALA A 208 9.12 25.15 -9.43
CA ALA A 208 9.77 26.36 -8.93
C ALA A 208 10.92 26.07 -7.96
N LEU A 209 10.77 25.10 -7.07
CA LEU A 209 11.87 24.64 -6.21
C LEU A 209 13.04 24.10 -7.02
N ARG A 210 12.78 23.34 -8.09
CA ARG A 210 13.84 22.85 -8.99
C ARG A 210 14.57 24.00 -9.69
N ALA A 211 13.83 25.00 -10.17
CA ALA A 211 14.44 26.19 -10.76
C ALA A 211 15.34 26.90 -9.75
N ALA A 212 14.86 27.13 -8.52
CA ALA A 212 15.62 27.75 -7.45
C ALA A 212 16.88 26.94 -7.06
N VAL A 213 16.77 25.62 -6.87
CA VAL A 213 17.91 24.73 -6.55
C VAL A 213 18.99 24.77 -7.65
N ARG A 214 18.58 24.97 -8.90
CA ARG A 214 19.48 25.07 -10.06
C ARG A 214 19.97 26.50 -10.36
N GLY A 215 19.56 27.49 -9.56
CA GLY A 215 19.92 28.89 -9.77
C GLY A 215 19.27 29.54 -11.00
N HIS A 216 18.12 29.02 -11.45
CA HIS A 216 17.34 29.61 -12.53
C HIS A 216 16.29 30.58 -11.96
N PRO A 217 16.35 31.88 -12.27
CA PRO A 217 15.36 32.83 -11.81
C PRO A 217 14.01 32.61 -12.53
N LEU A 218 12.92 32.89 -11.81
CA LEU A 218 11.56 32.91 -12.37
C LEU A 218 11.01 34.33 -12.26
N ASP A 219 10.43 34.83 -13.36
CA ASP A 219 9.81 36.15 -13.42
C ASP A 219 8.35 36.10 -12.96
N VAL A 220 8.16 35.75 -11.68
CA VAL A 220 6.86 35.66 -10.99
C VAL A 220 7.04 36.00 -9.52
N GLU A 221 6.00 36.49 -8.85
CA GLU A 221 6.07 36.81 -7.42
C GLU A 221 5.77 35.60 -6.51
N GLU A 222 4.89 34.70 -6.96
CA GLU A 222 4.49 33.49 -6.22
C GLU A 222 4.22 32.30 -7.15
N VAL A 223 4.40 31.08 -6.63
CA VAL A 223 4.03 29.84 -7.30
C VAL A 223 3.32 28.92 -6.32
N GLY A 224 2.16 28.40 -6.69
CA GLY A 224 1.40 27.47 -5.86
C GLY A 224 0.99 28.04 -4.49
N GLY A 225 0.83 29.37 -4.38
CA GLY A 225 0.51 30.06 -3.13
C GLY A 225 1.69 30.25 -2.18
N VAL A 226 2.93 30.10 -2.68
CA VAL A 226 4.18 30.34 -1.93
C VAL A 226 4.98 31.41 -2.66
N SER A 227 5.43 32.45 -1.94
CA SER A 227 6.23 33.53 -2.54
C SER A 227 7.58 33.02 -3.06
N MET A 228 8.13 33.66 -4.09
CA MET A 228 9.43 33.29 -4.63
C MET A 228 10.57 33.50 -3.63
N GLU A 229 10.46 34.49 -2.74
CA GLU A 229 11.38 34.65 -1.59
C GLU A 229 11.39 33.38 -0.73
N ARG A 230 10.20 32.92 -0.32
CA ARG A 230 10.08 31.71 0.49
C ARG A 230 10.52 30.44 -0.25
N ILE A 231 10.25 30.32 -1.54
CA ILE A 231 10.73 29.21 -2.38
C ILE A 231 12.26 29.19 -2.41
N THR A 232 12.90 30.35 -2.51
CA THR A 232 14.36 30.49 -2.51
C THR A 232 14.95 30.11 -1.15
N GLU A 233 14.35 30.58 -0.05
CA GLU A 233 14.74 30.18 1.31
C GLU A 233 14.67 28.66 1.51
N ILE A 234 13.58 28.04 1.05
CA ILE A 234 13.41 26.59 1.12
C ILE A 234 14.53 25.92 0.32
N ALA A 235 14.74 26.32 -0.94
CA ALA A 235 15.77 25.73 -1.79
C ALA A 235 17.17 25.77 -1.16
N GLU A 236 17.58 26.90 -0.59
CA GLU A 236 18.87 27.01 0.10
C GLU A 236 18.92 26.16 1.37
N ALA A 237 17.85 26.09 2.16
CA ALA A 237 17.79 25.21 3.32
C ALA A 237 17.90 23.72 2.93
N LEU A 238 17.27 23.30 1.83
CA LEU A 238 17.35 21.92 1.36
C LEU A 238 18.73 21.57 0.81
N LYS A 239 19.41 22.50 0.13
CA LYS A 239 20.81 22.35 -0.33
C LYS A 239 21.78 22.20 0.84
N GLY A 240 21.49 22.83 1.98
CA GLY A 240 22.32 22.80 3.20
C GLY A 240 22.19 21.53 4.06
N ALA A 241 21.35 20.57 3.70
CA ALA A 241 21.20 19.31 4.43
C ALA A 241 22.49 18.47 4.40
N LYS A 242 22.73 17.62 5.41
CA LYS A 242 23.75 16.57 5.32
C LYS A 242 23.18 15.29 4.71
N TYR A 243 21.97 14.93 5.15
CA TYR A 243 21.21 13.80 4.63
C TYR A 243 19.71 14.14 4.66
N GLY A 244 19.15 14.40 3.50
CA GLY A 244 17.73 14.70 3.33
C GLY A 244 16.89 13.48 2.95
N ILE A 245 15.66 13.41 3.46
CA ILE A 245 14.65 12.44 3.04
C ILE A 245 13.33 13.15 2.73
N LEU A 246 12.75 12.86 1.57
CA LEU A 246 11.39 13.26 1.21
C LEU A 246 10.44 12.07 1.33
N PHE A 247 9.64 12.06 2.39
CA PHE A 247 8.48 11.19 2.53
C PHE A 247 7.28 11.83 1.84
N PHE A 248 6.54 11.05 1.05
CA PHE A 248 5.35 11.57 0.37
C PHE A 248 4.20 10.58 0.34
N GLY A 249 2.98 11.10 0.30
CA GLY A 249 1.75 10.32 0.37
C GLY A 249 0.76 10.62 -0.76
N LEU A 250 -0.51 10.36 -0.47
CA LEU A 250 -1.61 10.49 -1.43
C LEU A 250 -1.83 11.93 -1.91
N GLY A 251 -1.37 12.94 -1.16
CA GLY A 251 -1.43 14.33 -1.60
C GLY A 251 -0.65 14.61 -2.88
N LEU A 252 0.35 13.79 -3.21
CA LEU A 252 1.03 13.84 -4.51
C LEU A 252 0.44 12.87 -5.53
N THR A 253 0.04 11.67 -5.12
CA THR A 253 -0.36 10.62 -6.07
C THR A 253 -1.81 10.76 -6.55
N GLN A 254 -2.70 11.31 -5.74
CA GLN A 254 -4.14 11.43 -6.04
C GLN A 254 -4.60 12.85 -6.37
N SER A 255 -3.72 13.85 -6.26
CA SER A 255 -4.00 15.22 -6.69
C SER A 255 -3.80 15.40 -8.21
N LYS A 256 -4.16 16.58 -8.73
CA LYS A 256 -3.90 16.94 -10.13
C LYS A 256 -2.41 16.75 -10.46
N GLY A 257 -2.13 16.13 -11.60
CA GLY A 257 -0.76 15.79 -12.04
C GLY A 257 -0.38 14.32 -11.77
N ARG A 258 -0.82 13.73 -10.64
CA ARG A 258 -0.59 12.31 -10.28
C ARG A 258 0.87 11.89 -10.47
N HIS A 259 1.18 11.05 -11.45
CA HIS A 259 2.54 10.53 -11.69
C HIS A 259 3.51 11.64 -12.11
N ARG A 260 3.04 12.73 -12.72
CA ARG A 260 3.88 13.90 -13.06
C ARG A 260 4.36 14.65 -11.82
N ASN A 261 3.56 14.66 -10.74
CA ASN A 261 4.00 15.22 -9.46
C ASN A 261 5.17 14.40 -8.90
N ILE A 262 5.10 13.08 -9.02
CA ILE A 262 6.14 12.16 -8.57
C ILE A 262 7.39 12.31 -9.45
N ASP A 263 7.25 12.32 -10.76
CA ASP A 263 8.35 12.58 -11.70
C ASP A 263 9.09 13.89 -11.35
N ALA A 264 8.35 14.98 -11.14
CA ALA A 264 8.93 16.25 -10.72
C ALA A 264 9.63 16.15 -9.35
N ALA A 265 9.05 15.45 -8.37
CA ALA A 265 9.66 15.25 -7.05
C ALA A 265 10.94 14.42 -7.13
N ILE A 266 10.96 13.35 -7.93
CA ILE A 266 12.15 12.53 -8.20
C ILE A 266 13.27 13.42 -8.76
N ARG A 267 12.94 14.25 -9.76
CA ARG A 267 13.92 15.15 -10.37
C ARG A 267 14.40 16.24 -9.41
N LEU A 268 13.55 16.74 -8.52
CA LEU A 268 13.98 17.64 -7.44
C LEU A 268 15.01 16.97 -6.53
N ILE A 269 14.78 15.71 -6.15
CA ILE A 269 15.72 14.93 -5.34
C ILE A 269 17.02 14.68 -6.09
N GLN A 270 16.97 14.40 -7.39
CA GLN A 270 18.17 14.28 -8.23
C GLN A 270 18.94 15.60 -8.31
N ASP A 271 18.25 16.74 -8.50
CA ASP A 271 18.86 18.07 -8.52
C ASP A 271 19.55 18.37 -7.17
N LEU A 272 18.88 18.07 -6.05
CA LEU A 272 19.42 18.23 -4.69
C LEU A 272 20.63 17.31 -4.39
N ASN A 273 20.70 16.13 -5.00
CA ASN A 273 21.85 15.23 -4.87
C ASN A 273 23.16 15.82 -5.43
N SER A 274 23.10 16.91 -6.21
CA SER A 274 24.28 17.66 -6.62
C SER A 274 24.90 18.51 -5.51
N TYR A 275 24.21 18.69 -4.38
CA TYR A 275 24.64 19.53 -3.26
C TYR A 275 24.75 18.75 -1.94
N ALA A 276 23.83 17.85 -1.68
CA ALA A 276 23.73 17.09 -0.43
C ALA A 276 23.15 15.70 -0.69
N LYS A 277 23.40 14.71 0.18
CA LYS A 277 22.78 13.39 0.00
C LYS A 277 21.26 13.49 0.23
N TRP A 278 20.47 13.20 -0.80
CA TRP A 278 19.01 13.15 -0.70
C TRP A 278 18.45 11.80 -1.17
N ASN A 279 17.40 11.35 -0.49
CA ASN A 279 16.57 10.22 -0.88
C ASN A 279 15.09 10.60 -0.83
N MET A 280 14.23 9.77 -1.39
CA MET A 280 12.78 9.85 -1.22
C MET A 280 12.19 8.49 -0.89
N MET A 281 11.03 8.49 -0.24
CA MET A 281 10.32 7.28 0.10
C MET A 281 8.80 7.49 0.04
N PRO A 282 8.07 6.69 -0.74
CA PRO A 282 6.62 6.68 -0.70
C PRO A 282 6.12 6.11 0.64
N MET A 283 5.17 6.78 1.27
CA MET A 283 4.49 6.34 2.50
C MET A 283 3.45 5.26 2.16
N ARG A 284 3.93 4.07 1.74
CA ARG A 284 3.10 2.96 1.25
C ARG A 284 2.00 2.60 2.26
N GLY A 285 0.77 2.42 1.76
CA GLY A 285 -0.44 2.25 2.55
C GLY A 285 -0.51 0.95 3.35
N HIS A 286 -1.06 -0.11 2.75
CA HIS A 286 -1.20 -1.42 3.40
C HIS A 286 0.16 -2.08 3.67
N PHE A 287 0.21 -2.93 4.70
CA PHE A 287 1.45 -3.55 5.16
C PHE A 287 2.22 -4.27 4.05
N ASN A 288 1.53 -4.94 3.12
CA ASN A 288 2.20 -5.72 2.07
C ASN A 288 1.94 -5.23 0.64
N VAL A 289 1.52 -3.96 0.45
CA VAL A 289 1.36 -3.41 -0.91
C VAL A 289 2.70 -3.39 -1.66
N ALA A 290 3.82 -3.18 -0.96
CA ALA A 290 5.14 -3.29 -1.56
C ALA A 290 5.47 -4.73 -1.97
N GLY A 291 5.06 -5.72 -1.17
CA GLY A 291 5.21 -7.14 -1.52
C GLY A 291 4.38 -7.51 -2.74
N ALA A 292 3.13 -7.06 -2.82
CA ALA A 292 2.27 -7.29 -3.98
C ALA A 292 2.90 -6.80 -5.28
N ASN A 293 3.54 -5.62 -5.26
CA ASN A 293 4.24 -5.12 -6.44
C ASN A 293 5.53 -5.89 -6.73
N LYS A 294 6.35 -6.18 -5.71
CA LYS A 294 7.59 -6.94 -5.93
C LYS A 294 7.30 -8.34 -6.48
N THR A 295 6.29 -9.02 -5.93
CA THR A 295 5.85 -10.34 -6.38
C THR A 295 5.40 -10.31 -7.83
N SER A 296 4.55 -9.35 -8.18
CA SER A 296 4.13 -9.10 -9.56
C SER A 296 5.35 -8.88 -10.47
N THR A 297 6.29 -8.00 -10.08
CA THR A 297 7.45 -7.66 -10.91
C THR A 297 8.34 -8.86 -11.18
N TRP A 298 8.67 -9.70 -10.19
CA TRP A 298 9.55 -10.84 -10.44
C TRP A 298 8.85 -11.98 -11.19
N GLN A 299 7.51 -12.08 -11.14
CA GLN A 299 6.75 -13.09 -11.89
C GLN A 299 6.48 -12.67 -13.33
N THR A 300 6.27 -11.38 -13.56
CA THR A 300 5.68 -10.89 -14.82
C THR A 300 6.54 -9.86 -15.55
N GLY A 301 7.53 -9.28 -14.88
CA GLY A 301 8.27 -8.09 -15.33
C GLY A 301 7.57 -6.76 -14.99
N TYR A 302 6.32 -6.79 -14.50
CA TYR A 302 5.49 -5.61 -14.26
C TYR A 302 4.90 -5.58 -12.85
N PRO A 303 4.65 -4.41 -12.24
CA PRO A 303 4.31 -4.32 -10.81
C PRO A 303 2.82 -4.38 -10.45
N PHE A 304 1.91 -4.07 -11.37
CA PHE A 304 0.44 -4.07 -11.19
C PHE A 304 -0.24 -3.95 -12.57
N ALA A 305 -1.57 -3.98 -12.66
CA ALA A 305 -2.29 -3.84 -13.93
C ALA A 305 -1.75 -4.75 -15.05
N VAL A 306 -1.59 -6.03 -14.73
CA VAL A 306 -0.99 -7.05 -15.61
C VAL A 306 -2.09 -7.88 -16.25
N ASP A 307 -2.11 -7.92 -17.58
CA ASP A 307 -3.07 -8.65 -18.38
C ASP A 307 -2.46 -9.91 -19.01
N TYR A 308 -3.16 -11.04 -18.89
CA TYR A 308 -2.76 -12.33 -19.49
C TYR A 308 -3.63 -12.76 -20.68
N ALA A 309 -4.58 -11.95 -21.16
CA ALA A 309 -5.53 -12.38 -22.21
C ALA A 309 -4.90 -12.80 -23.55
N LYS A 310 -3.61 -12.53 -23.76
CA LYS A 310 -2.84 -12.97 -24.94
C LYS A 310 -1.92 -14.18 -24.68
N GLY A 311 -1.98 -14.78 -23.49
CA GLY A 311 -1.11 -15.89 -23.08
C GLY A 311 0.28 -15.45 -22.64
N TYR A 312 0.53 -14.15 -22.50
CA TYR A 312 1.75 -13.56 -21.95
C TYR A 312 1.42 -12.24 -21.25
N PRO A 313 2.22 -11.81 -20.25
CA PRO A 313 1.90 -10.62 -19.48
C PRO A 313 2.03 -9.33 -20.31
N ARG A 314 1.01 -8.48 -20.25
CA ARG A 314 1.00 -7.13 -20.79
C ARG A 314 0.71 -6.12 -19.69
N TYR A 315 1.30 -4.94 -19.77
CA TYR A 315 1.21 -3.92 -18.73
C TYR A 315 0.76 -2.60 -19.30
N GLN A 316 -0.39 -2.11 -18.84
CA GLN A 316 -0.94 -0.84 -19.28
C GLN A 316 -1.83 -0.20 -18.20
N PRO A 317 -1.25 0.47 -17.19
CA PRO A 317 -2.03 1.28 -16.25
C PRO A 317 -2.81 2.37 -17.00
N GLY A 318 -4.11 2.51 -16.71
CA GLY A 318 -5.06 3.30 -17.48
C GLY A 318 -5.99 2.44 -18.35
N GLU A 319 -5.59 1.20 -18.66
CA GLU A 319 -6.43 0.20 -19.35
C GLU A 319 -6.70 -0.98 -18.42
N TYR A 320 -5.66 -1.55 -17.81
CA TYR A 320 -5.73 -2.78 -17.00
C TYR A 320 -5.78 -2.53 -15.48
N THR A 321 -6.04 -1.30 -15.03
CA THR A 321 -6.30 -1.09 -13.60
C THR A 321 -7.74 -1.46 -13.26
N ALA A 322 -7.96 -1.93 -12.03
CA ALA A 322 -9.27 -2.39 -11.58
C ALA A 322 -10.36 -1.32 -11.75
N VAL A 323 -10.06 -0.05 -11.44
CA VAL A 323 -11.03 1.04 -11.60
C VAL A 323 -11.34 1.28 -13.08
N ASP A 324 -10.33 1.30 -13.95
CA ASP A 324 -10.52 1.52 -15.39
C ASP A 324 -11.36 0.39 -16.02
N MET A 325 -11.00 -0.87 -15.74
CA MET A 325 -11.72 -2.04 -16.24
C MET A 325 -13.19 -2.08 -15.79
N LEU A 326 -13.46 -1.71 -14.53
CA LEU A 326 -14.83 -1.67 -14.01
C LEU A 326 -15.63 -0.49 -14.60
N VAL A 327 -15.03 0.69 -14.74
CA VAL A 327 -15.70 1.86 -15.32
C VAL A 327 -16.01 1.64 -16.80
N ASN A 328 -15.08 1.04 -17.54
CA ASN A 328 -15.26 0.69 -18.96
C ASN A 328 -16.14 -0.54 -19.18
N LYS A 329 -16.56 -1.22 -18.10
CA LYS A 329 -17.36 -2.46 -18.13
C LYS A 329 -16.70 -3.60 -18.89
N GLU A 330 -15.38 -3.65 -18.86
CA GLU A 330 -14.59 -4.70 -19.50
C GLU A 330 -14.60 -5.96 -18.66
N ALA A 331 -14.46 -5.83 -17.32
CA ALA A 331 -14.45 -6.97 -16.42
C ALA A 331 -15.83 -7.64 -16.35
N ASP A 332 -15.92 -8.95 -16.52
CA ASP A 332 -17.17 -9.71 -16.46
C ASP A 332 -17.28 -10.65 -15.24
N ALA A 333 -16.20 -10.79 -14.48
CA ALA A 333 -16.16 -11.39 -13.16
C ALA A 333 -15.05 -10.75 -12.33
N MET A 334 -15.16 -10.79 -11.00
CA MET A 334 -14.14 -10.26 -10.10
C MET A 334 -13.77 -11.26 -8.99
N LEU A 335 -12.48 -11.55 -8.84
CA LEU A 335 -11.91 -12.20 -7.66
C LEU A 335 -11.22 -11.14 -6.79
N ASN A 336 -11.88 -10.78 -5.69
CA ASN A 336 -11.35 -9.85 -4.69
C ASN A 336 -10.62 -10.62 -3.58
N ILE A 337 -9.39 -10.21 -3.26
CA ILE A 337 -8.52 -10.87 -2.28
C ILE A 337 -7.98 -9.82 -1.30
N ALA A 338 -8.31 -9.93 -0.02
CA ALA A 338 -7.77 -9.10 1.06
C ALA A 338 -7.86 -7.57 0.81
N ALA A 339 -9.01 -7.13 0.29
CA ALA A 339 -9.34 -5.73 0.02
C ALA A 339 -10.85 -5.49 0.15
N ASP A 340 -11.26 -4.21 0.24
CA ASP A 340 -12.68 -3.83 0.26
C ASP A 340 -12.98 -2.78 -0.82
N PRO A 341 -12.96 -3.15 -2.12
CA PRO A 341 -13.25 -2.24 -3.22
C PRO A 341 -14.63 -1.58 -3.09
N ALA A 342 -15.65 -2.26 -2.53
CA ALA A 342 -16.97 -1.67 -2.36
C ALA A 342 -16.96 -0.41 -1.47
N ALA A 343 -16.11 -0.36 -0.45
CA ALA A 343 -15.96 0.81 0.40
C ALA A 343 -15.03 1.89 -0.20
N HIS A 344 -14.07 1.49 -1.04
CA HIS A 344 -12.93 2.34 -1.41
C HIS A 344 -12.85 2.74 -2.89
N PHE A 345 -13.65 2.13 -3.76
CA PHE A 345 -13.72 2.49 -5.18
C PHE A 345 -14.72 3.62 -5.46
N PRO A 346 -14.50 4.40 -6.54
CA PRO A 346 -15.47 5.41 -6.95
C PRO A 346 -16.79 4.77 -7.35
N ARG A 347 -17.89 5.48 -7.12
CA ARG A 347 -19.26 5.02 -7.45
C ARG A 347 -19.42 4.51 -8.88
N ALA A 348 -18.69 5.08 -9.84
CA ALA A 348 -18.72 4.65 -11.23
C ALA A 348 -18.27 3.21 -11.42
N ALA A 349 -17.20 2.79 -10.73
CA ALA A 349 -16.72 1.40 -10.74
C ALA A 349 -17.72 0.47 -10.03
N LEU A 350 -18.27 0.91 -8.88
CA LEU A 350 -19.23 0.13 -8.11
C LEU A 350 -20.50 -0.23 -8.90
N LYS A 351 -20.96 0.68 -9.76
CA LYS A 351 -22.16 0.48 -10.60
C LYS A 351 -22.03 -0.75 -11.50
N HIS A 352 -20.84 -1.00 -12.05
CA HIS A 352 -20.58 -2.18 -12.87
C HIS A 352 -20.25 -3.40 -12.00
N MET A 353 -19.43 -3.21 -10.96
CA MET A 353 -19.06 -4.26 -10.01
C MET A 353 -20.29 -4.95 -9.39
N SER A 354 -21.40 -4.22 -9.16
CA SER A 354 -22.66 -4.78 -8.66
C SER A 354 -23.48 -5.60 -9.67
N THR A 355 -23.06 -5.63 -10.92
CA THR A 355 -23.77 -6.34 -12.02
C THR A 355 -23.04 -7.58 -12.51
N ILE A 356 -21.84 -7.84 -12.00
CA ILE A 356 -21.00 -9.00 -12.33
C ILE A 356 -20.83 -9.89 -11.09
N PRO A 357 -20.56 -11.19 -11.26
CA PRO A 357 -20.24 -12.06 -10.14
C PRO A 357 -18.95 -11.61 -9.46
N VAL A 358 -19.02 -11.47 -8.13
CA VAL A 358 -17.89 -11.13 -7.27
C VAL A 358 -17.61 -12.30 -6.32
N ILE A 359 -16.39 -12.82 -6.37
CA ILE A 359 -15.83 -13.77 -5.41
C ILE A 359 -14.98 -12.98 -4.43
N ASN A 360 -15.28 -13.06 -3.14
CA ASN A 360 -14.60 -12.33 -2.08
C ASN A 360 -13.87 -13.29 -1.15
N ILE A 361 -12.56 -13.17 -1.10
CA ILE A 361 -11.68 -13.85 -0.15
C ILE A 361 -11.24 -12.82 0.89
N ASP A 362 -11.84 -12.88 2.06
CA ASP A 362 -11.55 -11.96 3.17
C ASP A 362 -11.90 -12.60 4.53
N PRO A 363 -11.11 -12.35 5.60
CA PRO A 363 -11.42 -12.84 6.94
C PRO A 363 -12.66 -12.19 7.58
N LYS A 364 -13.00 -10.95 7.20
CA LYS A 364 -14.00 -10.14 7.89
C LYS A 364 -15.14 -9.71 6.99
N ARG A 365 -16.32 -9.55 7.59
CA ARG A 365 -17.48 -8.95 6.93
C ARG A 365 -17.16 -7.48 6.62
N ASN A 366 -17.26 -7.12 5.35
CA ASN A 366 -16.93 -5.79 4.84
C ASN A 366 -17.94 -5.38 3.74
N MET A 367 -17.82 -4.19 3.15
CA MET A 367 -18.83 -3.77 2.16
C MET A 367 -18.84 -4.65 0.91
N THR A 368 -17.68 -5.18 0.52
CA THR A 368 -17.53 -6.08 -0.63
C THR A 368 -18.18 -7.44 -0.35
N SER A 369 -18.02 -7.97 0.86
CA SER A 369 -18.60 -9.24 1.27
C SER A 369 -20.13 -9.23 1.25
N LEU A 370 -20.75 -8.07 1.50
CA LEU A 370 -22.21 -7.90 1.50
C LEU A 370 -22.85 -8.04 0.11
N MET A 371 -22.10 -7.73 -0.95
CA MET A 371 -22.55 -7.80 -2.34
C MET A 371 -21.95 -8.99 -3.10
N ALA A 372 -20.96 -9.68 -2.54
CA ALA A 372 -20.31 -10.82 -3.16
C ALA A 372 -21.29 -11.97 -3.41
N GLU A 373 -21.15 -12.62 -4.56
CA GLU A 373 -21.85 -13.86 -4.87
C GLU A 373 -21.25 -15.03 -4.12
N VAL A 374 -19.91 -15.06 -3.98
CA VAL A 374 -19.19 -16.08 -3.19
C VAL A 374 -18.36 -15.37 -2.13
N ASN A 375 -18.49 -15.76 -0.87
CA ASN A 375 -17.55 -15.38 0.19
C ASN A 375 -16.78 -16.60 0.67
N ILE A 376 -15.46 -16.48 0.81
CA ILE A 376 -14.59 -17.52 1.38
C ILE A 376 -13.79 -16.89 2.53
N PRO A 377 -14.05 -17.29 3.80
CA PRO A 377 -13.26 -16.83 4.93
C PRO A 377 -11.85 -17.43 4.90
N VAL A 378 -10.87 -16.62 5.31
CA VAL A 378 -9.44 -16.99 5.35
C VAL A 378 -8.78 -16.56 6.65
N ALA A 379 -7.62 -17.14 6.93
CA ALA A 379 -6.80 -16.80 8.09
C ALA A 379 -6.13 -15.42 7.92
N LEU A 380 -6.11 -14.63 8.99
CA LEU A 380 -5.44 -13.32 9.03
C LEU A 380 -3.91 -13.47 9.00
N SER A 381 -3.25 -12.98 7.94
CA SER A 381 -1.78 -12.98 7.86
C SER A 381 -1.14 -12.16 8.99
N GLY A 382 -0.16 -12.75 9.67
CA GLY A 382 0.52 -12.16 10.84
C GLY A 382 -0.28 -12.21 12.14
N ILE A 383 -1.39 -12.94 12.16
CA ILE A 383 -2.17 -13.23 13.37
C ILE A 383 -2.45 -14.73 13.44
N GLU A 384 -3.13 -15.26 12.43
CA GLU A 384 -3.62 -16.65 12.37
C GLU A 384 -2.81 -17.53 11.41
N CYS A 385 -2.07 -16.90 10.50
CA CYS A 385 -1.13 -17.58 9.60
C CYS A 385 0.15 -16.76 9.41
N ASP A 386 1.21 -17.45 9.03
CA ASP A 386 2.52 -16.88 8.73
C ASP A 386 2.65 -16.53 7.24
N GLY A 387 3.72 -15.82 6.89
CA GLY A 387 4.04 -15.57 5.48
C GLY A 387 4.99 -14.41 5.28
N SER A 388 5.52 -14.29 4.06
CA SER A 388 6.45 -13.21 3.72
C SER A 388 5.70 -11.94 3.34
N ALA A 389 6.20 -10.79 3.79
CA ALA A 389 5.71 -9.47 3.43
C ALA A 389 6.86 -8.47 3.26
N VAL A 390 6.60 -7.32 2.66
CA VAL A 390 7.62 -6.31 2.36
C VAL A 390 7.18 -4.94 2.84
N ARG A 391 8.04 -4.29 3.66
CA ARG A 391 7.81 -2.96 4.22
C ARG A 391 7.95 -1.87 3.16
N MET A 392 7.48 -0.65 3.47
CA MET A 392 7.51 0.49 2.54
C MET A 392 8.91 0.83 1.98
N ASP A 393 9.98 0.52 2.72
CA ASP A 393 11.37 0.71 2.33
C ASP A 393 11.97 -0.47 1.56
N GLY A 394 11.15 -1.47 1.22
CA GLY A 394 11.55 -2.64 0.46
C GLY A 394 12.18 -3.75 1.28
N LEU A 395 12.26 -3.63 2.61
CA LEU A 395 12.76 -4.67 3.51
C LEU A 395 11.76 -5.84 3.59
N PRO A 396 12.16 -7.08 3.24
CA PRO A 396 11.34 -8.25 3.47
C PRO A 396 11.31 -8.61 4.96
N LEU A 397 10.13 -8.93 5.47
CA LEU A 397 9.87 -9.34 6.84
C LEU A 397 8.99 -10.59 6.83
N TYR A 398 9.15 -11.46 7.83
CA TYR A 398 8.34 -12.66 7.97
C TYR A 398 7.27 -12.44 9.04
N LEU A 399 6.01 -12.52 8.64
CA LEU A 399 4.86 -12.52 9.53
C LEU A 399 4.81 -13.86 10.27
N ARG A 400 4.53 -13.82 11.56
CA ARG A 400 4.38 -15.02 12.39
C ARG A 400 2.95 -15.16 12.89
N LYS A 401 2.52 -16.41 13.02
CA LYS A 401 1.26 -16.79 13.64
C LYS A 401 1.38 -16.63 15.17
N VAL A 402 0.31 -16.14 15.81
CA VAL A 402 0.21 -16.01 17.28
C VAL A 402 -0.99 -16.75 17.85
N VAL A 403 -2.03 -17.02 17.04
CA VAL A 403 -3.22 -17.81 17.44
C VAL A 403 -3.64 -18.72 16.29
N ASP A 404 -4.41 -19.77 16.58
CA ASP A 404 -5.01 -20.61 15.55
C ASP A 404 -6.19 -19.90 14.86
N PRO A 405 -6.37 -20.07 13.53
CA PRO A 405 -7.61 -19.65 12.89
C PRO A 405 -8.80 -20.50 13.39
N PRO A 406 -10.05 -20.05 13.21
CA PRO A 406 -11.24 -20.87 13.38
C PRO A 406 -11.16 -22.17 12.58
N GLU A 407 -11.83 -23.21 13.07
CA GLU A 407 -11.83 -24.52 12.43
C GLU A 407 -12.29 -24.44 10.96
N GLY A 408 -11.56 -25.10 10.07
CA GLY A 408 -11.84 -25.11 8.63
C GLY A 408 -11.42 -23.85 7.87
N VAL A 409 -10.91 -22.81 8.55
CA VAL A 409 -10.41 -21.59 7.90
C VAL A 409 -8.94 -21.76 7.51
N LEU A 410 -8.63 -21.57 6.22
CA LEU A 410 -7.30 -21.74 5.66
C LEU A 410 -6.62 -20.39 5.35
N PRO A 411 -5.28 -20.32 5.28
CA PRO A 411 -4.58 -19.16 4.72
C PRO A 411 -4.98 -18.87 3.27
N ASP A 412 -4.90 -17.60 2.85
CA ASP A 412 -5.19 -17.18 1.46
C ASP A 412 -4.47 -18.04 0.42
N ARG A 413 -3.16 -18.30 0.61
CA ARG A 413 -2.35 -19.13 -0.30
C ARG A 413 -2.93 -20.51 -0.55
N ASP A 414 -3.56 -21.12 0.44
CA ASP A 414 -4.02 -22.50 0.34
C ASP A 414 -5.40 -22.56 -0.31
N VAL A 415 -6.29 -21.59 -0.01
CA VAL A 415 -7.54 -21.39 -0.78
C VAL A 415 -7.24 -21.12 -2.25
N LEU A 416 -6.29 -20.22 -2.55
CA LEU A 416 -5.93 -19.89 -3.93
C LEU A 416 -5.28 -21.08 -4.66
N LYS A 417 -4.46 -21.89 -4.00
CA LYS A 417 -3.94 -23.16 -4.58
C LYS A 417 -5.08 -24.13 -4.93
N MET A 418 -6.08 -24.26 -4.07
CA MET A 418 -7.24 -25.12 -4.34
C MET A 418 -8.03 -24.63 -5.56
N ILE A 419 -8.27 -23.33 -5.67
CA ILE A 419 -8.92 -22.71 -6.85
C ILE A 419 -8.07 -22.96 -8.10
N HIS A 420 -6.78 -22.64 -8.04
CA HIS A 420 -5.84 -22.84 -9.16
C HIS A 420 -5.81 -24.30 -9.64
N GLY A 421 -5.62 -25.26 -8.73
CA GLY A 421 -5.53 -26.67 -9.07
C GLY A 421 -6.82 -27.27 -9.64
N LYS A 422 -7.99 -26.66 -9.38
CA LYS A 422 -9.25 -27.02 -10.06
C LYS A 422 -9.37 -26.35 -11.42
N LEU A 423 -8.98 -25.07 -11.55
CA LEU A 423 -8.96 -24.37 -12.84
C LEU A 423 -8.07 -25.09 -13.87
N GLU A 424 -6.91 -25.58 -13.48
CA GLU A 424 -6.01 -26.36 -14.35
C GLU A 424 -6.65 -27.61 -14.96
N LYS A 425 -7.72 -28.13 -14.36
CA LYS A 425 -8.44 -29.33 -14.83
C LYS A 425 -9.59 -28.99 -15.78
N VAL A 426 -10.12 -27.76 -15.74
CA VAL A 426 -11.32 -27.36 -16.48
C VAL A 426 -11.04 -26.38 -17.64
N VAL A 427 -9.92 -25.66 -17.62
CA VAL A 427 -9.55 -24.66 -18.64
C VAL A 427 -8.63 -25.25 -19.74
N LYS A 428 -8.20 -26.51 -19.61
CA LYS A 428 -7.35 -27.18 -20.61
C LYS A 428 -8.03 -27.47 -21.94
#